data_AF-A0AAD2B6T2-F1
#
_entry.id   AF-A0AAD2B6T2-F1
#
_cell.length_a   1.000
_cell.length_b   1.000
_cell.length_c   1.000
_cell.angle_alpha   90.00
_cell.angle_beta   90.00
_cell.angle_gamma   90.00
#
_symmetry.space_group_name_H-M   'P 1'
#
loop_
_entity.id
_entity.type
_entity.pdbx_description
1 polymer ?
#
loop_
_entity_poly.entity_id
_entity_poly.type
_entity_poly.pdbx_seq_one_letter_code
_entity_poly.pdbx_strand_id
1 'polypeptide(L)' 'MHSMGRGFPDLLVMWRGVLTLLEVKDGSKPPSQRKLTPDQIEYHAQWGECVRVVESVEQAIEAIGG' A
#
# COMPACT_ATOMS: atom_id res chain seq x y z
N MET A 1 0.01 24.25 8.03
CA MET A 1 -0.76 23.36 7.14
C MET A 1 0.25 22.47 6.41
N HIS A 2 0.60 21.32 6.98
CA HIS A 2 1.69 20.46 6.49
C HIS A 2 1.14 19.25 5.74
N SER A 3 1.47 19.19 4.45
CA SER A 3 1.55 18.00 3.56
C SER A 3 0.51 16.90 3.74
N MET A 4 -0.65 17.03 3.08
CA MET A 4 -1.45 15.86 2.73
C MET A 4 -0.65 15.00 1.71
N GLY A 5 -0.47 13.71 1.99
CA GLY A 5 -0.08 12.71 0.98
C GLY A 5 1.37 12.17 0.99
N ARG A 6 2.20 12.37 2.03
CA ARG A 6 3.58 11.85 2.01
C ARG A 6 3.75 10.36 2.37
N GLY A 7 2.80 9.77 3.07
CA GLY A 7 2.79 8.34 3.41
C GLY A 7 1.45 7.65 3.19
N PHE A 8 0.48 8.36 2.60
CA PHE A 8 -0.83 7.76 2.31
C PHE A 8 -0.68 6.70 1.21
N PRO A 9 -1.31 5.53 1.34
CA PRO A 9 -1.22 4.45 0.36
C PRO A 9 -1.73 4.86 -1.01
N ASP A 10 -1.13 4.32 -2.07
CA ASP A 10 -1.46 4.67 -3.45
C ASP A 10 -2.92 4.41 -3.83
N LEU A 11 -3.55 3.37 -3.26
CA LEU A 11 -4.93 3.00 -3.53
C LEU A 11 -5.74 2.80 -2.25
N LEU A 12 -6.98 3.28 -2.27
CA LEU A 12 -8.01 2.96 -1.30
C LEU A 12 -9.09 2.16 -2.01
N VAL A 13 -9.28 0.90 -1.62
CA VAL A 13 -10.18 -0.04 -2.29
C VAL A 13 -11.25 -0.52 -1.32
N MET A 14 -12.51 -0.31 -1.69
CA MET A 14 -13.65 -0.92 -1.00
C MET A 14 -14.18 -2.06 -1.89
N TRP A 15 -14.04 -3.30 -1.43
CA TRP A 15 -14.51 -4.48 -2.16
C TRP A 15 -15.26 -5.42 -1.22
N ARG A 16 -16.47 -5.84 -1.60
CA ARG A 16 -17.33 -6.74 -0.82
C ARG A 16 -17.49 -6.34 0.66
N GLY A 17 -17.52 -5.02 0.94
CA GLY A 17 -17.68 -4.48 2.29
C GLY A 17 -16.40 -4.42 3.14
N VAL A 18 -15.24 -4.72 2.55
CA VAL A 18 -13.94 -4.61 3.20
C VAL A 18 -13.16 -3.46 2.59
N LEU A 19 -12.66 -2.58 3.46
CA LEU A 19 -11.72 -1.53 3.09
C LEU A 19 -10.29 -2.07 3.15
N THR A 20 -9.60 -2.06 2.03
CA THR A 20 -8.17 -2.38 1.92
C THR A 20 -7.43 -1.19 1.30
N LEU A 21 -6.35 -0.76 1.94
CA LEU A 21 -5.42 0.22 1.41
C LEU A 21 -4.25 -0.51 0.76
N LEU A 22 -3.85 -0.14 -0.46
CA LEU A 22 -2.74 -0.76 -1.17
C LEU A 22 -1.63 0.28 -1.41
N GLU A 23 -0.45 -0.06 -0.96
CA GLU A 23 0.81 0.62 -1.28
C GLU A 23 1.49 -0.17 -2.40
N VAL A 24 1.64 0.44 -3.57
CA VAL A 24 2.08 -0.23 -4.79
C VAL A 24 3.57 -0.03 -5.00
N LYS A 25 4.29 -1.12 -5.20
CA LYS A 25 5.69 -1.12 -5.62
C LYS A 25 5.81 -1.78 -6.98
N ASP A 26 6.79 -1.34 -7.76
CA ASP A 26 7.04 -1.93 -9.07
C ASP A 26 7.89 -3.20 -8.91
N GLY A 27 7.27 -4.37 -9.05
CA GLY A 27 7.89 -5.68 -8.94
C GLY A 27 9.05 -5.91 -9.92
N SER A 28 9.11 -5.16 -11.03
CA SER A 28 10.19 -5.27 -12.02
C SER A 28 11.51 -4.64 -11.56
N LYS A 29 11.47 -3.79 -10.53
CA LYS A 29 12.64 -3.08 -10.00
C LYS A 29 13.44 -3.94 -9.01
N PRO A 30 14.74 -3.65 -8.79
CA PRO A 30 15.51 -4.35 -7.76
C PRO A 30 14.92 -4.10 -6.36
N PRO A 31 15.14 -5.02 -5.38
CA PRO A 31 14.56 -4.90 -4.03
C PRO A 31 14.87 -3.58 -3.32
N SER A 32 16.02 -2.95 -3.62
CA SER A 32 16.39 -1.66 -3.06
C SER A 32 15.43 -0.53 -3.45
N GLN A 33 14.79 -0.61 -4.62
CA GLN A 33 13.84 0.38 -5.13
C GLN A 33 12.37 0.04 -4.83
N ARG A 34 12.12 -1.09 -4.14
CA ARG A 34 10.79 -1.52 -3.70
C ARG A 34 10.53 -1.26 -2.21
N LYS A 35 11.48 -0.64 -1.51
CA LYS A 35 11.32 -0.34 -0.08
C LYS A 35 10.28 0.75 0.14
N LEU A 36 9.59 0.67 1.28
CA LEU A 36 8.78 1.77 1.78
C LEU A 36 9.66 2.99 2.08
N THR A 37 9.13 4.17 1.83
CA THR A 37 9.73 5.42 2.33
C THR A 37 9.53 5.53 3.85
N PRO A 38 10.31 6.36 4.55
CA PRO A 38 10.10 6.59 5.99
C PRO A 38 8.66 6.99 6.33
N ASP A 39 8.07 7.88 5.54
CA ASP A 39 6.69 8.36 5.74
C ASP A 39 5.65 7.25 5.54
N GLN A 40 5.88 6.33 4.59
CA GLN A 40 5.04 5.15 4.40
C GLN A 40 5.18 4.15 5.56
N ILE A 41 6.39 3.93 6.08
CA ILE A 41 6.59 3.09 7.27
C ILE A 41 5.79 3.63 8.45
N GLU A 42 5.83 4.95 8.67
CA GLU A 42 5.06 5.60 9.73
C GLU A 42 3.55 5.42 9.53
N TYR A 43 3.05 5.61 8.31
CA TYR A 43 1.64 5.40 8.02
C TYR A 43 1.20 3.95 8.24
N HIS A 44 1.97 2.98 7.74
CA HIS A 44 1.70 1.55 7.92
C HIS A 44 1.67 1.17 9.40
N ALA A 45 2.58 1.73 10.21
CA ALA A 45 2.60 1.48 11.64
C ALA A 45 1.36 2.04 12.37
N GLN A 46 0.79 3.15 11.88
CA GLN A 46 -0.40 3.77 12.48
C GLN A 46 -1.71 3.07 12.10
N TRP A 47 -1.82 2.56 10.86
CA TRP A 47 -3.07 1.98 10.32
C TRP A 47 -3.09 0.44 10.33
N GLY A 48 -1.94 -0.20 10.47
CA GLY A 48 -1.82 -1.63 10.70
C GLY A 48 -2.32 -2.49 9.54
N GLU A 49 -3.04 -3.56 9.87
CA GLU A 49 -3.44 -4.62 8.93
C GLU A 49 -4.48 -4.21 7.88
N CYS A 50 -4.91 -2.96 7.77
CA CYS A 50 -5.72 -2.54 6.62
C CYS A 50 -4.87 -2.08 5.42
N VAL A 51 -3.55 -1.91 5.60
CA VAL A 51 -2.61 -1.52 4.54
C VAL A 51 -1.81 -2.72 4.05
N ARG A 52 -1.70 -2.92 2.73
CA ARG A 52 -0.96 -4.01 2.10
C ARG A 52 0.05 -3.45 1.10
N VAL A 53 1.26 -4.00 1.06
CA VAL A 53 2.22 -3.73 -0.01
C VAL A 53 2.01 -4.75 -1.12
N VAL A 54 1.89 -4.30 -2.37
CA VAL A 54 1.70 -5.17 -3.53
C VAL A 54 2.67 -4.81 -4.65
N GLU A 55 3.17 -5.82 -5.35
CA GLU A 55 4.19 -5.67 -6.39
C GLU A 55 3.71 -6.06 -7.80
N SER A 56 2.49 -6.60 -7.89
CA SER A 56 1.86 -6.99 -9.16
C SER A 56 0.34 -6.85 -9.09
N VAL A 57 -0.30 -6.96 -10.25
CA VAL A 57 -1.77 -6.93 -10.35
C VAL A 57 -2.38 -8.14 -9.64
N GLU A 58 -1.77 -9.32 -9.77
CA GLU A 58 -2.22 -10.54 -9.12
C GLU A 58 -2.19 -10.41 -7.60
N GLN A 59 -1.11 -9.85 -7.04
CA GLN A 59 -1.04 -9.57 -5.60
C GLN A 59 -2.08 -8.55 -5.15
N ALA A 60 -2.38 -7.54 -5.98
CA ALA A 60 -3.42 -6.56 -5.66
C ALA A 60 -4.83 -7.19 -5.61
N ILE A 61 -5.12 -8.12 -6.53
CA ILE A 61 -6.38 -8.87 -6.56
C ILE A 61 -6.49 -9.80 -5.33
N GLU A 62 -5.42 -10.55 -5.03
CA GLU A 62 -5.38 -11.41 -3.84
C GLU A 62 -5.55 -10.61 -2.55
N ALA A 63 -4.89 -9.45 -2.43
CA ALA A 63 -4.94 -8.59 -1.25
C ALA A 63 -6.35 -8.07 -0.92
N ILE A 64 -7.24 -7.97 -1.92
CA ILE A 64 -8.64 -7.58 -1.71
C ILE A 64 -9.59 -8.78 -1.62
N GLY A 65 -9.09 -10.02 -1.67
CA GLY A 65 -9.89 -11.24 -1.60
C GLY A 65 -10.63 -11.59 -2.90
N GLY A 66 -10.01 -11.26 -4.04
CA GLY A 66 -10.48 -11.58 -5.39
C GLY A 66 -9.77 -12.76 -6.02
#